data_AF-A0A2A6Z7N5-F1
#
_entry.id   AF-A0A2A6Z7N5-F1
#
_cell.length_a   1.000
_cell.length_b   1.000
_cell.length_c   1.000
_cell.angle_alpha   90.00
_cell.angle_beta   90.00
_cell.angle_gamma   90.00
#
_symmetry.space_group_name_H-M   'P 1'
#
loop_
_entity.id
_entity.type
_entity.pdbx_description
1 polymer ?
#
loop_
_entity_poly.entity_id
_entity_poly.type
_entity_poly.pdbx_seq_one_letter_code
_entity_poly.pdbx_strand_id
1 'polypeptide(L)'
;MKYTCLKMATFGGVKYRPGDVVEAEMIQPGRARAMQDMGIIAECQELEVGKVEALTLPITAEGGVVELDATPDAVVQAVCILQQRAEDAVATISEVEDQSVLILVNACDSRKSVKAAAKERGVFLEDEAAKAAQEAPEGGSEGVS
;
A
#
# COMPACT_ATOMS: atom_id res chain seq x y z
N MET A 1 -1.48 28.72 -1.31
CA MET A 1 -1.46 28.46 0.14
C MET A 1 -2.89 28.26 0.59
N LYS A 2 -3.16 27.27 1.45
CA LYS A 2 -4.52 26.93 1.90
C LYS A 2 -4.61 27.08 3.40
N TYR A 3 -5.82 27.33 3.88
CA TYR A 3 -6.12 27.42 5.30
C TYR A 3 -7.26 26.48 5.69
N THR A 4 -7.22 25.93 6.88
CA THR A 4 -8.37 25.25 7.50
C THR A 4 -9.17 26.27 8.27
N CYS A 5 -10.45 26.37 7.95
CA CYS A 5 -11.40 27.20 8.70
C CYS A 5 -11.63 26.57 10.09
N LEU A 6 -11.49 27.35 11.16
CA LEU A 6 -11.65 26.87 12.54
C LEU A 6 -12.97 27.32 13.18
N LYS A 7 -13.58 28.39 12.64
CA LYS A 7 -14.83 28.99 13.12
C LYS A 7 -15.68 29.36 11.92
N MET A 8 -17.00 29.40 12.07
CA MET A 8 -17.84 29.86 10.95
C MET A 8 -17.43 31.28 10.51
N ALA A 9 -17.12 31.43 9.23
CA ALA A 9 -16.64 32.69 8.67
C ALA A 9 -17.05 32.83 7.21
N THR A 10 -17.08 34.06 6.70
CA THR A 10 -17.37 34.34 5.30
C THR A 10 -16.14 34.95 4.63
N PHE A 11 -15.65 34.30 3.57
CA PHE A 11 -14.50 34.74 2.77
C PHE A 11 -14.93 34.81 1.31
N GLY A 12 -14.58 35.90 0.59
CA GLY A 12 -15.00 36.10 -0.80
C GLY A 12 -16.51 35.98 -1.06
N GLY A 13 -17.36 36.22 -0.04
CA GLY A 13 -18.82 36.04 -0.13
C GLY A 13 -19.32 34.60 0.10
N VAL A 14 -18.42 33.64 0.28
CA VAL A 14 -18.74 32.23 0.56
C VAL A 14 -18.67 31.96 2.06
N LYS A 15 -19.67 31.24 2.60
CA LYS A 15 -19.71 30.84 4.01
C LYS A 15 -18.95 29.52 4.20
N TYR A 16 -17.97 29.53 5.09
CA TYR A 16 -17.15 28.38 5.48
C TYR A 16 -17.48 27.96 6.91
N ARG A 17 -17.43 26.65 7.15
CA ARG A 17 -17.62 25.99 8.44
C ARG A 17 -16.28 25.49 8.99
N PRO A 18 -16.19 25.20 10.30
CA PRO A 18 -15.00 24.54 10.85
C PRO A 18 -14.67 23.24 10.09
N GLY A 19 -13.41 23.09 9.69
CA GLY A 19 -12.90 21.97 8.88
C GLY A 19 -12.84 22.25 7.38
N ASP A 20 -13.56 23.25 6.87
CA ASP A 20 -13.53 23.56 5.44
C ASP A 20 -12.17 24.14 5.04
N VAL A 21 -11.74 23.82 3.81
CA VAL A 21 -10.54 24.37 3.20
C VAL A 21 -10.85 25.73 2.56
N VAL A 22 -10.09 26.74 2.93
CA VAL A 22 -10.16 28.12 2.42
C VAL A 22 -8.91 28.39 1.59
N GLU A 23 -9.09 28.64 0.30
CA GLU A 23 -8.01 29.10 -0.57
C GLU A 23 -7.55 30.51 -0.16
N ALA A 24 -6.25 30.78 -0.16
CA ALA A 24 -5.72 32.08 0.26
C ALA A 24 -6.32 33.26 -0.52
N GLU A 25 -6.71 33.05 -1.78
CA GLU A 25 -7.33 34.05 -2.66
C GLU A 25 -8.71 34.50 -2.17
N MET A 26 -9.40 33.67 -1.38
CA MET A 26 -10.69 34.03 -0.78
C MET A 26 -10.55 34.99 0.39
N ILE A 27 -9.33 35.07 0.96
CA ILE A 27 -9.00 35.95 2.07
C ILE A 27 -8.40 37.24 1.52
N GLN A 28 -8.90 38.38 2.01
CA GLN A 28 -8.38 39.68 1.61
C GLN A 28 -6.86 39.79 1.89
N PRO A 29 -6.06 40.32 0.94
CA PRO A 29 -4.62 40.43 1.09
C PRO A 29 -4.22 41.09 2.42
N GLY A 30 -3.24 40.49 3.11
CA GLY A 30 -2.75 40.99 4.41
C GLY A 30 -3.63 40.65 5.62
N ARG A 31 -4.81 40.04 5.45
CA ARG A 31 -5.68 39.66 6.59
C ARG A 31 -5.47 38.26 7.14
N ALA A 32 -4.81 37.38 6.39
CA ALA A 32 -4.62 35.99 6.79
C ALA A 32 -3.94 35.87 8.16
N ARG A 33 -2.89 36.66 8.42
CA ARG A 33 -2.17 36.60 9.70
C ARG A 33 -3.04 37.00 10.89
N ALA A 34 -3.77 38.10 10.79
CA ALA A 34 -4.70 38.54 11.84
C ALA A 34 -5.80 37.49 12.08
N MET A 35 -6.27 36.81 11.03
CA MET A 35 -7.27 35.73 11.15
C MET A 35 -6.70 34.47 11.80
N GLN A 36 -5.42 34.16 11.57
CA GLN A 36 -4.70 33.12 12.30
C GLN A 36 -4.57 33.48 13.79
N ASP A 37 -4.14 34.71 14.10
CA ASP A 37 -3.98 35.19 15.47
C ASP A 37 -5.33 35.20 16.24
N MET A 38 -6.45 35.43 15.54
CA MET A 38 -7.81 35.34 16.08
C MET A 38 -8.37 33.89 16.15
N GLY A 39 -7.62 32.91 15.66
CA GLY A 39 -8.03 31.51 15.59
C GLY A 39 -9.29 31.28 14.74
N ILE A 40 -9.44 32.04 13.65
CA ILE A 40 -10.52 31.87 12.67
C ILE A 40 -10.09 30.87 11.59
N ILE A 41 -8.81 30.93 11.21
CA ILE A 41 -8.20 30.02 10.24
C ILE A 41 -6.87 29.51 10.79
N ALA A 42 -6.42 28.35 10.35
CA ALA A 42 -5.05 27.86 10.54
C ALA A 42 -4.45 27.50 9.19
N GLU A 43 -3.13 27.51 9.07
CA GLU A 43 -2.49 26.95 7.86
C GLU A 43 -2.92 25.50 7.68
N CYS A 44 -3.42 25.20 6.48
CA CYS A 44 -3.80 23.84 6.13
C CYS A 44 -2.52 23.06 5.90
N GLN A 45 -2.16 22.22 6.86
CA GLN A 45 -1.13 21.21 6.63
C GLN A 45 -1.79 20.11 5.82
N GLU A 46 -1.48 20.04 4.52
CA GLU A 46 -1.63 18.79 3.80
C GLU A 46 -0.64 17.83 4.45
N LEU A 47 -1.15 16.97 5.34
CA LEU A 47 -0.41 15.77 5.70
C LEU A 47 -0.28 15.01 4.40
N GLU A 48 0.93 15.03 3.82
CA GLU A 48 1.30 13.99 2.88
C GLU A 48 1.21 12.70 3.67
N VAL A 49 0.06 12.03 3.59
CA VAL A 49 -0.08 10.66 4.03
C VAL A 49 0.84 9.91 3.08
N GLY A 50 2.08 9.70 3.52
CA GLY A 50 3.11 9.02 2.74
C GLY A 50 2.49 7.74 2.18
N LYS A 51 2.70 7.50 0.88
CA LYS A 51 2.24 6.27 0.26
C LYS A 51 2.81 5.11 1.09
N VAL A 52 1.95 4.27 1.63
CA VAL A 52 2.39 3.09 2.37
C VAL A 52 3.05 2.16 1.36
N GLU A 53 4.37 2.04 1.40
CA GLU A 53 5.11 1.20 0.45
C GLU A 53 5.02 -0.28 0.82
N ALA A 54 4.97 -0.57 2.12
CA ALA A 54 4.84 -1.93 2.65
C ALA A 54 4.04 -1.95 3.96
N LEU A 55 3.38 -3.09 4.20
CA LEU A 55 2.65 -3.46 5.40
C LEU A 55 3.31 -4.71 5.98
N THR A 56 3.71 -4.66 7.24
CA THR A 56 4.16 -5.85 7.97
C THR A 56 2.95 -6.51 8.65
N LEU A 57 2.65 -7.74 8.26
CA LEU A 57 1.45 -8.48 8.64
C LEU A 57 1.81 -9.74 9.43
N PRO A 58 1.35 -9.91 10.69
CA PRO A 58 1.49 -11.17 11.40
C PRO A 58 0.48 -12.20 10.85
N ILE A 59 0.96 -13.19 10.11
CA ILE A 59 0.15 -14.22 9.46
C ILE A 59 0.34 -15.56 10.13
N THR A 60 -0.76 -16.27 10.42
CA THR A 60 -0.70 -17.64 10.94
C THR A 60 -0.52 -18.63 9.79
N ALA A 61 0.67 -19.22 9.67
CA ALA A 61 0.99 -20.26 8.71
C ALA A 61 1.07 -21.65 9.38
N GLU A 62 1.28 -22.70 8.58
CA GLU A 62 1.37 -24.10 9.07
C GLU A 62 2.46 -24.31 10.14
N GLY A 63 3.53 -23.49 10.12
CA GLY A 63 4.64 -23.54 11.08
C GLY A 63 4.55 -22.56 12.25
N GLY A 64 3.46 -21.81 12.38
CA GLY A 64 3.28 -20.75 13.39
C GLY A 64 3.05 -19.37 12.79
N VAL A 65 3.10 -18.34 13.63
CA VAL A 65 2.93 -16.94 13.20
C VAL A 65 4.22 -16.44 12.56
N VAL A 66 4.11 -15.85 11.37
CA VAL A 66 5.20 -15.27 10.57
C VAL A 66 4.88 -13.82 10.28
N GLU A 67 5.88 -12.93 10.40
CA GLU A 67 5.77 -11.54 9.93
C GLU A 67 6.00 -11.52 8.41
N LEU A 68 5.01 -11.02 7.67
CA LEU A 68 5.03 -10.92 6.22
C LEU A 68 5.01 -9.47 5.78
N ASP A 69 6.03 -9.04 5.06
CA ASP A 69 6.03 -7.74 4.39
C ASP A 69 5.32 -7.85 3.04
N ALA A 70 4.24 -7.08 2.86
CA ALA A 70 3.44 -7.06 1.65
C ALA A 70 3.16 -5.62 1.21
N THR A 71 3.17 -5.36 -0.10
CA THR A 71 2.72 -4.07 -0.63
C THR A 71 1.18 -3.97 -0.54
N PRO A 72 0.59 -2.75 -0.52
CA PRO A 72 -0.86 -2.62 -0.58
C PRO A 72 -1.48 -3.31 -1.81
N ASP A 73 -0.79 -3.28 -2.96
CA ASP A 73 -1.27 -3.91 -4.19
C ASP A 73 -1.29 -5.44 -4.08
N ALA A 74 -0.28 -6.04 -3.43
CA ALA A 74 -0.27 -7.47 -3.13
C ALA A 74 -1.44 -7.87 -2.22
N VAL A 75 -1.73 -7.08 -1.18
CA VAL A 75 -2.88 -7.32 -0.31
C VAL A 75 -4.20 -7.23 -1.07
N VAL A 76 -4.36 -6.23 -1.94
CA VAL A 76 -5.55 -6.09 -2.80
C VAL A 76 -5.71 -7.31 -3.70
N GLN A 77 -4.64 -7.77 -4.35
CA GLN A 77 -4.69 -8.94 -5.22
C GLN A 77 -5.07 -10.20 -4.45
N ALA A 78 -4.50 -10.44 -3.27
CA ALA A 78 -4.85 -11.57 -2.42
C ALA A 78 -6.35 -11.54 -2.05
N VAL A 79 -6.88 -10.38 -1.66
CA VAL A 79 -8.30 -10.21 -1.33
C VAL A 79 -9.22 -10.46 -2.54
N CYS A 80 -8.80 -10.08 -3.75
CA CYS A 80 -9.53 -10.40 -4.98
C CYS A 80 -9.60 -11.92 -5.20
N ILE A 81 -8.48 -12.63 -5.07
CA ILE A 81 -8.42 -14.10 -5.23
C ILE A 81 -9.29 -14.81 -4.18
N LEU A 82 -9.23 -14.37 -2.92
CA LEU A 82 -10.04 -14.94 -1.83
C LEU A 82 -11.56 -14.85 -2.09
N GLN A 83 -12.02 -13.86 -2.86
CA GLN A 83 -13.43 -13.66 -3.20
C GLN A 83 -13.90 -14.38 -4.47
N GLN A 84 -12.98 -14.90 -5.29
CA GLN A 84 -13.31 -15.64 -6.51
C GLN A 84 -13.92 -17.02 -6.18
N ARG A 85 -14.44 -17.72 -7.19
CA ARG A 85 -14.76 -19.15 -7.08
C ARG A 85 -13.48 -19.98 -7.09
N ALA A 86 -13.56 -21.24 -6.65
CA ALA A 86 -12.38 -22.08 -6.49
C ALA A 86 -11.65 -22.31 -7.82
N GLU A 87 -12.38 -22.52 -8.92
CA GLU A 87 -11.78 -22.74 -10.24
C GLU A 87 -11.07 -21.48 -10.75
N ASP A 88 -11.72 -20.32 -10.65
CA ASP A 88 -11.17 -19.03 -11.09
C ASP A 88 -9.96 -18.60 -10.26
N ALA A 89 -9.99 -18.86 -8.96
CA ALA A 89 -8.89 -18.60 -8.04
C ALA A 89 -7.65 -19.41 -8.41
N VAL A 90 -7.82 -20.72 -8.67
CA VAL A 90 -6.71 -21.59 -9.08
C VAL A 90 -6.10 -21.12 -10.40
N ALA A 91 -6.93 -20.71 -11.38
CA ALA A 91 -6.44 -20.16 -12.64
C ALA A 91 -5.64 -18.86 -12.41
N THR A 92 -6.21 -17.92 -11.64
CA THR A 92 -5.55 -16.63 -11.33
C THR A 92 -4.21 -16.85 -10.61
N ILE A 93 -4.15 -17.77 -9.65
CA ILE A 93 -2.94 -18.09 -8.88
C ILE A 93 -1.79 -18.55 -9.79
N SER A 94 -2.08 -19.26 -10.88
CA SER A 94 -1.04 -19.76 -11.78
C SER A 94 -0.23 -18.63 -12.47
N GLU A 95 -0.79 -17.43 -12.52
CA GLU A 95 -0.17 -16.24 -13.12
C GLU A 95 0.48 -15.31 -12.08
N VAL A 96 0.33 -15.60 -10.79
CA VAL A 96 0.92 -14.77 -9.72
C VAL A 96 2.43 -14.96 -9.66
N GLU A 97 3.15 -13.85 -9.51
CA GLU A 97 4.62 -13.80 -9.39
C GLU A 97 5.09 -13.24 -8.04
N ASP A 98 4.18 -12.66 -7.24
CA ASP A 98 4.50 -12.11 -5.92
C ASP A 98 4.28 -13.16 -4.82
N GLN A 99 5.37 -13.50 -4.12
CA GLN A 99 5.36 -14.50 -3.05
C GLN A 99 4.46 -14.09 -1.88
N SER A 100 4.34 -12.79 -1.59
CA SER A 100 3.50 -12.30 -0.50
C SER A 100 2.01 -12.56 -0.76
N VAL A 101 1.57 -12.42 -2.02
CA VAL A 101 0.20 -12.78 -2.45
C VAL A 101 -0.07 -14.26 -2.21
N LEU A 102 0.86 -15.12 -2.60
CA LEU A 102 0.73 -16.58 -2.47
C LEU A 102 0.70 -17.03 -1.01
N ILE A 103 1.55 -16.43 -0.16
CA ILE A 103 1.56 -16.69 1.28
C ILE A 103 0.23 -16.27 1.91
N LEU A 104 -0.27 -15.07 1.58
CA LEU A 104 -1.56 -14.58 2.08
C LEU A 104 -2.72 -15.49 1.68
N VAL A 105 -2.77 -15.91 0.41
CA VAL A 105 -3.84 -16.81 -0.07
C VAL A 105 -3.76 -18.18 0.60
N ASN A 106 -2.57 -18.77 0.72
CA ASN A 106 -2.41 -20.07 1.38
C ASN A 106 -2.79 -20.03 2.87
N ALA A 107 -2.44 -18.94 3.57
CA ALA A 107 -2.75 -18.81 4.99
C ALA A 107 -4.24 -18.52 5.25
N CYS A 108 -4.86 -17.67 4.43
CA CYS A 108 -6.20 -17.12 4.69
C CYS A 108 -7.33 -17.85 3.97
N ASP A 109 -7.07 -18.59 2.90
CA ASP A 109 -8.13 -19.33 2.21
C ASP A 109 -8.50 -20.62 2.96
N SER A 110 -9.77 -20.99 2.93
CA SER A 110 -10.29 -22.22 3.55
C SER A 110 -10.40 -23.38 2.56
N ARG A 111 -10.36 -23.10 1.26
CA ARG A 111 -10.53 -24.09 0.18
C ARG A 111 -9.22 -24.79 -0.09
N LYS A 112 -9.20 -26.10 0.15
CA LYS A 112 -7.99 -26.94 0.03
C LYS A 112 -7.33 -26.85 -1.34
N SER A 113 -8.11 -26.80 -2.42
CA SER A 113 -7.59 -26.68 -3.79
C SER A 113 -6.86 -25.36 -4.03
N VAL A 114 -7.40 -24.25 -3.51
CA VAL A 114 -6.81 -22.91 -3.65
C VAL A 114 -5.51 -22.81 -2.83
N LYS A 115 -5.52 -23.33 -1.60
CA LYS A 115 -4.31 -23.42 -0.76
C LYS A 115 -3.19 -24.22 -1.44
N ALA A 116 -3.53 -25.40 -1.97
CA ALA A 116 -2.57 -26.25 -2.65
C ALA A 116 -1.96 -25.54 -3.87
N ALA A 117 -2.80 -24.91 -4.70
CA ALA A 117 -2.33 -24.14 -5.86
C ALA A 117 -1.39 -22.99 -5.45
N ALA A 118 -1.73 -22.24 -4.40
CA ALA A 118 -0.88 -21.14 -3.91
C ALA A 118 0.47 -21.66 -3.39
N LYS A 119 0.47 -22.78 -2.64
CA LYS A 119 1.68 -23.42 -2.13
C LYS A 119 2.57 -23.95 -3.27
N GLU A 120 1.98 -24.66 -4.23
CA GLU A 120 2.71 -25.20 -5.39
C GLU A 120 3.31 -24.10 -6.24
N ARG A 121 2.56 -23.02 -6.50
CA ARG A 121 3.08 -21.86 -7.22
C ARG A 121 4.23 -21.19 -6.47
N GLY A 122 4.11 -21.05 -5.15
CA GLY A 122 5.16 -20.44 -4.32
C GLY A 122 6.46 -21.24 -4.36
N VAL A 123 6.39 -22.57 -4.30
CA VAL A 123 7.57 -23.45 -4.43
C VAL A 123 8.18 -23.33 -5.83
N PHE A 124 7.35 -23.29 -6.87
CA PHE A 124 7.84 -23.13 -8.25
C PHE A 124 8.65 -21.83 -8.43
N LEU A 125 8.18 -20.70 -7.87
CA LEU A 125 8.90 -19.43 -7.95
C LEU A 125 10.21 -19.44 -7.17
N GLU A 126 10.25 -20.11 -6.00
CA GLU A 126 11.47 -20.30 -5.23
C GLU A 126 12.50 -21.13 -5.99
N ASP A 127 12.08 -22.22 -6.63
CA ASP A 127 12.94 -23.08 -7.45
C ASP A 127 13.49 -22.34 -8.68
N GLU A 128 12.66 -21.56 -9.37
CA GLU A 128 13.09 -20.74 -10.52
C GLU A 128 14.10 -19.66 -10.10
N ALA A 129 13.86 -18.99 -8.97
CA ALA A 129 14.79 -18.01 -8.43
C ALA A 129 16.14 -18.65 -8.05
N ALA A 130 16.11 -19.86 -7.47
CA ALA A 130 17.31 -20.60 -7.11
C ALA A 130 18.14 -21.02 -8.33
N LYS A 131 17.50 -21.44 -9.44
CA LYS A 131 18.19 -21.74 -10.69
C LYS A 131 18.83 -20.49 -11.31
N ALA A 132 18.08 -19.38 -11.37
CA ALA A 132 18.58 -18.13 -11.91
C ALA A 132 19.82 -17.61 -11.15
N ALA A 133 19.89 -17.84 -9.84
CA ALA A 133 21.05 -17.48 -9.03
C ALA A 133 22.29 -18.36 -9.29
N GLN A 134 22.13 -19.61 -9.74
CA GLN A 134 23.23 -20.52 -10.05
C GLN A 134 23.82 -20.32 -11.45
N GLU A 135 23.03 -19.76 -12.38
CA GLU A 135 23.44 -19.50 -13.76
C GLU A 135 24.06 -18.11 -13.97
N ALA A 136 24.10 -17.26 -12.93
CA ALA A 136 24.77 -15.97 -12.96
C ALA A 136 26.30 -16.20 -13.07
N PRO A 137 26.98 -15.69 -14.12
CA PRO A 137 28.40 -15.96 -14.33
C PRO A 137 29.22 -15.34 -13.21
N GLU A 138 30.03 -16.16 -12.53
CA GLU A 138 31.12 -15.66 -11.68
C GLU A 138 32.04 -14.80 -12.57
N GLY A 139 31.94 -13.48 -12.39
CA GLY A 139 32.75 -12.51 -13.10
C GLY A 139 34.21 -12.84 -12.88
N GLY A 140 34.86 -13.34 -13.93
CA GLY A 140 36.27 -13.68 -13.94
C GLY A 140 37.12 -12.52 -13.44
N SER A 141 37.73 -12.70 -12.28
CA SER A 141 38.89 -11.94 -11.86
C SER A 141 40.07 -12.35 -12.73
N GLU A 142 40.18 -11.80 -13.95
CA GLU A 142 41.46 -11.79 -14.65
C GLU A 142 42.10 -10.42 -14.41
N GLY A 143 42.93 -10.38 -13.36
CA GLY A 143 44.03 -9.44 -13.36
C GLY A 143 45.06 -9.91 -14.37
N VAL A 144 45.50 -9.04 -15.28
CA VAL A 144 46.84 -9.08 -15.87
C VAL A 144 47.31 -7.65 -16.12
N SER A 145 48.32 -7.27 -15.34
CA SER A 145 49.52 -6.45 -15.62
C SER A 145 49.42 -5.18 -16.45
#